data_AF-H3NBU4-F1
#
_entry.id   AF-H3NBU4-F1
#
_cell.length_a   1.000
_cell.length_b   1.000
_cell.length_c   1.000
_cell.angle_alpha   90.00
_cell.angle_beta   90.00
_cell.angle_gamma   90.00
#
_symmetry.space_group_name_H-M   'P 1'
#
loop_
_entity.id
_entity.type
_entity.pdbx_description
1 polymer ?
#
loop_
_entity_poly.entity_id
_entity_poly.type
_entity_poly.pdbx_seq_one_letter_code
_entity_poly.pdbx_strand_id
1 'polypeptide(L)'
;MNFEMAMEMAEMEDIEVRKVIIDDDIALGEDESEQGKRGVAGTVLLHKILGAAARKGYSLDELAELGQAVVDNVNSLGVGLRGATVPEVGKPGFTLEEDEIEFGIGIHGEAGYKREKLQPSKEMASEMLGKLKEAFNWSDGDEFALLVNGMGGTPLMEQYIFFNDTLNHLEADGIQTPFRKVGDYMTSIEMQGVSLTLLKLQDDWLDLLNEDVDTIGW
;
A
#
# COMPACT_ATOMS: atom_id res chain seq x y z
N MET A 1 -5.15 -14.42 13.47
CA MET A 1 -5.31 -14.87 14.88
C MET A 1 -6.16 -13.94 15.75
N ASN A 2 -5.69 -12.78 16.24
CA ASN A 2 -6.47 -11.98 17.20
C ASN A 2 -7.86 -11.55 16.67
N PHE A 3 -7.93 -11.07 15.42
CA PHE A 3 -9.19 -10.67 14.79
C PHE A 3 -10.13 -11.87 14.51
N GLU A 4 -9.58 -13.06 14.26
CA GLU A 4 -10.39 -14.26 14.04
C GLU A 4 -11.01 -14.74 15.35
N MET A 5 -10.25 -14.74 16.44
CA MET A 5 -10.78 -15.02 17.77
C MET A 5 -11.86 -14.00 18.17
N ALA A 6 -11.67 -12.72 17.86
CA ALA A 6 -12.68 -11.70 18.12
C ALA A 6 -13.95 -11.90 17.28
N MET A 7 -13.82 -12.35 16.02
CA MET A 7 -14.94 -12.70 15.16
C MET A 7 -15.71 -13.90 15.73
N GLU A 8 -15.04 -14.98 16.13
CA GLU A 8 -15.67 -16.13 16.78
C GLU A 8 -16.43 -15.72 18.07
N MET A 9 -15.85 -14.82 18.87
CA MET A 9 -16.52 -14.29 20.06
C MET A 9 -17.77 -13.46 19.71
N ALA A 10 -17.74 -12.68 18.63
CA ALA A 10 -18.90 -11.89 18.19
C ALA A 10 -20.02 -12.79 17.64
N GLU A 11 -19.67 -13.84 16.90
CA GLU A 11 -20.62 -14.82 16.39
C GLU A 11 -21.31 -15.61 17.50
N MET A 12 -20.62 -15.88 18.62
CA MET A 12 -21.24 -16.47 19.83
C MET A 12 -22.32 -15.57 20.45
N GLU A 13 -22.30 -14.28 20.15
CA GLU A 13 -23.28 -13.28 20.59
C GLU A 13 -24.28 -12.93 19.46
N ASP A 14 -24.42 -13.81 18.46
CA ASP A 14 -25.31 -13.65 17.30
C ASP A 14 -25.04 -12.39 16.46
N ILE A 15 -23.81 -11.83 16.52
CA ILE A 15 -23.40 -10.70 15.69
C ILE A 15 -22.83 -11.25 14.38
N GLU A 16 -23.44 -10.86 13.26
CA GLU A 16 -22.94 -11.23 11.95
C GLU A 16 -21.67 -10.44 11.59
N VAL A 17 -20.61 -11.15 11.21
CA VAL A 17 -19.32 -10.57 10.85
C VAL A 17 -18.87 -11.10 9.49
N ARG A 18 -18.20 -10.25 8.72
CA ARG A 18 -17.40 -10.63 7.55
C ARG A 18 -15.99 -10.10 7.72
N LYS A 19 -15.02 -10.75 7.06
CA LYS A 19 -13.61 -10.41 7.11
C LYS A 19 -13.08 -10.28 5.69
N VAL A 20 -12.28 -9.25 5.46
CA VAL A 20 -11.44 -9.07 4.28
C VAL A 20 -10.00 -8.99 4.79
N ILE A 21 -9.11 -9.84 4.27
CA ILE A 21 -7.68 -9.81 4.60
C ILE A 21 -6.99 -9.08 3.46
N ILE A 22 -6.23 -8.03 3.79
CA ILE A 22 -5.41 -7.31 2.82
C ILE A 22 -3.98 -7.82 2.86
N ASP A 23 -3.46 -8.12 1.68
CA ASP A 23 -2.17 -8.76 1.46
C ASP A 23 -1.49 -8.16 0.21
N ASP A 24 -1.57 -6.82 0.10
CA ASP A 24 -1.19 -6.03 -1.07
C ASP A 24 0.31 -5.86 -1.28
N ASP A 25 1.16 -6.23 -0.32
CA ASP A 25 2.61 -6.11 -0.44
C ASP A 25 3.22 -7.19 -1.33
N ILE A 26 3.72 -6.80 -2.50
CA ILE A 26 4.32 -7.70 -3.51
C ILE A 26 5.84 -7.84 -3.38
N ALA A 27 6.43 -7.40 -2.26
CA ALA A 27 7.88 -7.48 -2.04
C ALA A 27 8.43 -8.90 -2.10
N LEU A 28 7.73 -9.86 -1.51
CA LEU A 28 8.14 -11.26 -1.41
C LEU A 28 7.14 -12.12 -2.19
N GLY A 29 7.65 -13.14 -2.88
CA GLY A 29 6.80 -14.11 -3.57
C GLY A 29 5.92 -14.91 -2.59
N GLU A 30 4.82 -15.48 -3.08
CA GLU A 30 3.93 -16.35 -2.27
C GLU A 30 4.68 -17.55 -1.67
N ASP A 31 5.70 -18.05 -2.37
CA ASP A 31 6.56 -19.15 -1.92
C ASP A 31 7.66 -18.73 -0.93
N GLU A 32 7.89 -17.41 -0.77
CA GLU A 32 8.99 -16.86 0.06
C GLU A 32 8.53 -16.46 1.47
N SER A 33 7.22 -16.54 1.75
CA SER A 33 6.64 -16.22 3.05
C SER A 33 5.87 -17.40 3.62
N GLU A 34 6.29 -17.90 4.80
CA GLU A 34 5.52 -18.91 5.55
C GLU A 34 4.12 -18.41 5.97
N GLN A 35 3.88 -17.09 5.94
CA GLN A 35 2.65 -16.44 6.40
C GLN A 35 1.86 -15.71 5.30
N GLY A 36 2.28 -15.81 4.03
CA GLY A 36 1.68 -15.07 2.91
C GLY A 36 2.17 -13.63 2.78
N LYS A 37 1.55 -12.85 1.87
CA LYS A 37 1.90 -11.44 1.64
C LYS A 37 1.48 -10.56 2.83
N ARG A 38 2.13 -9.41 2.98
CA ARG A 38 1.85 -8.44 4.06
C ARG A 38 0.75 -7.48 3.62
N GLY A 39 -0.06 -7.00 4.56
CA GLY A 39 -0.97 -5.88 4.35
C GLY A 39 -0.28 -4.55 4.66
N VAL A 40 -0.26 -3.62 3.70
CA VAL A 40 0.41 -2.32 3.79
C VAL A 40 -0.50 -1.19 3.27
N ALA A 41 0.05 -0.16 2.62
CA ALA A 41 -0.64 1.10 2.33
C ALA A 41 -1.91 0.98 1.45
N GLY A 42 -2.09 -0.11 0.69
CA GLY A 42 -3.35 -0.41 -0.03
C GLY A 42 -4.56 -0.51 0.89
N THR A 43 -4.34 -0.85 2.16
CA THR A 43 -5.38 -0.82 3.22
C THR A 43 -6.11 0.52 3.31
N VAL A 44 -5.42 1.62 3.06
CA VAL A 44 -6.00 2.97 3.08
C VAL A 44 -7.05 3.10 1.97
N LEU A 45 -6.75 2.66 0.74
CA LEU A 45 -7.69 2.68 -0.38
C LEU A 45 -8.86 1.72 -0.14
N LEU A 46 -8.60 0.53 0.40
CA LEU A 46 -9.63 -0.43 0.80
C LEU A 46 -10.63 0.18 1.79
N HIS A 47 -10.13 0.85 2.85
CA HIS A 47 -10.97 1.53 3.82
C HIS A 47 -11.87 2.59 3.19
N LYS A 48 -11.35 3.37 2.24
CA LYS A 48 -12.15 4.40 1.58
C LYS A 48 -13.25 3.82 0.71
N ILE A 49 -12.92 2.85 -0.11
CA ILE A 49 -13.88 2.24 -1.05
C ILE A 49 -15.01 1.57 -0.25
N LEU A 50 -14.65 0.75 0.74
CA LEU A 50 -15.64 0.08 1.59
C LEU A 50 -16.43 1.06 2.45
N GLY A 51 -15.78 2.09 2.99
CA GLY A 51 -16.46 3.14 3.76
C GLY A 51 -17.49 3.91 2.94
N ALA A 52 -17.14 4.27 1.70
CA ALA A 52 -18.05 4.91 0.76
C ALA A 52 -19.21 3.99 0.34
N ALA A 53 -18.91 2.72 0.02
CA ALA A 53 -19.93 1.73 -0.34
C ALA A 53 -20.90 1.45 0.82
N ALA A 54 -20.39 1.36 2.05
CA ALA A 54 -21.22 1.19 3.24
C ALA A 54 -22.17 2.38 3.45
N ARG A 55 -21.69 3.63 3.25
CA ARG A 55 -22.54 4.82 3.27
C ARG A 55 -23.60 4.85 2.16
N LYS A 56 -23.31 4.23 1.02
CA LYS A 56 -24.27 4.03 -0.08
C LYS A 56 -25.29 2.91 0.18
N GLY A 57 -25.18 2.19 1.30
CA GLY A 57 -26.16 1.19 1.74
C GLY A 57 -25.91 -0.22 1.25
N TYR A 58 -24.68 -0.55 0.84
CA TYR A 58 -24.29 -1.93 0.50
C TYR A 58 -24.48 -2.82 1.73
N SER A 59 -24.96 -4.04 1.51
CA SER A 59 -25.09 -5.08 2.53
C SER A 59 -23.72 -5.57 2.99
N LEU A 60 -23.70 -6.28 4.12
CA LEU A 60 -22.47 -6.83 4.68
C LEU A 60 -21.78 -7.82 3.70
N ASP A 61 -22.56 -8.61 2.96
CA ASP A 61 -22.05 -9.53 1.94
C ASP A 61 -21.47 -8.78 0.74
N GLU A 62 -22.18 -7.78 0.21
CA GLU A 62 -21.69 -6.95 -0.90
C GLU A 62 -20.40 -6.20 -0.52
N LEU A 63 -20.25 -5.78 0.75
CA LEU A 63 -19.03 -5.17 1.25
C LEU A 63 -17.86 -6.17 1.34
N ALA A 64 -18.14 -7.41 1.71
CA ALA A 64 -17.12 -8.46 1.75
C ALA A 64 -16.64 -8.81 0.33
N GLU A 65 -17.57 -8.93 -0.62
CA GLU A 65 -17.28 -9.18 -2.03
C GLU A 65 -16.48 -8.02 -2.66
N LEU A 66 -16.93 -6.78 -2.46
CA LEU A 66 -16.21 -5.60 -2.92
C LEU A 66 -14.82 -5.51 -2.30
N GLY A 67 -14.71 -5.82 -1.01
CA GLY A 67 -13.44 -5.76 -0.30
C GLY A 67 -12.43 -6.78 -0.85
N GLN A 68 -12.87 -8.01 -1.11
CA GLN A 68 -12.03 -9.01 -1.76
C GLN A 68 -11.64 -8.55 -3.17
N ALA A 69 -12.58 -8.01 -3.95
CA ALA A 69 -12.28 -7.50 -5.29
C ALA A 69 -11.22 -6.39 -5.25
N VAL A 70 -11.29 -5.47 -4.28
CA VAL A 70 -10.26 -4.43 -4.07
C VAL A 70 -8.91 -5.04 -3.74
N VAL A 71 -8.86 -6.02 -2.82
CA VAL A 71 -7.64 -6.75 -2.46
C VAL A 71 -7.00 -7.39 -3.68
N ASP A 72 -7.79 -8.06 -4.52
CA ASP A 72 -7.33 -8.73 -5.73
C ASP A 72 -6.77 -7.76 -6.81
N ASN A 73 -7.06 -6.46 -6.68
CA ASN A 73 -6.69 -5.43 -7.66
C ASN A 73 -5.74 -4.37 -7.11
N VAL A 74 -5.22 -4.52 -5.89
CA VAL A 74 -4.28 -3.59 -5.26
C VAL A 74 -2.94 -4.25 -5.03
N ASN A 75 -1.86 -3.57 -5.43
CA ASN A 75 -0.50 -4.00 -5.13
C ASN A 75 0.32 -2.81 -4.66
N SER A 76 1.21 -3.08 -3.72
CA SER A 76 2.06 -2.12 -3.05
C SER A 76 3.49 -2.60 -2.99
N LEU A 77 4.43 -1.68 -3.07
CA LEU A 77 5.84 -1.96 -2.84
C LEU A 77 6.50 -0.81 -2.07
N GLY A 78 7.31 -1.13 -1.08
CA GLY A 78 8.07 -0.17 -0.27
C GLY A 78 9.55 -0.11 -0.63
N VAL A 79 10.19 1.02 -0.34
CA VAL A 79 11.65 1.15 -0.27
C VAL A 79 12.04 1.90 1.00
N GLY A 80 12.98 1.33 1.75
CA GLY A 80 13.53 1.91 2.97
C GLY A 80 14.94 2.46 2.76
N LEU A 81 15.18 3.65 3.29
CA LEU A 81 16.49 4.32 3.37
C LEU A 81 17.04 4.24 4.81
N ARG A 82 16.16 4.26 5.81
CA ARG A 82 16.54 4.17 7.22
C ARG A 82 15.44 3.54 8.06
N GLY A 83 15.81 2.59 8.91
CA GLY A 83 14.87 1.91 9.79
C GLY A 83 14.34 2.75 10.94
N ALA A 84 13.10 2.43 11.33
CA ALA A 84 12.44 2.97 12.50
C ALA A 84 13.00 2.40 13.80
N THR A 85 12.90 3.19 14.87
CA THR A 85 13.25 2.82 16.24
C THR A 85 11.97 2.64 17.04
N VAL A 86 11.68 1.39 17.42
CA VAL A 86 10.62 1.14 18.39
C VAL A 86 11.08 1.71 19.74
N PRO A 87 10.33 2.65 20.37
CA PRO A 87 10.80 3.37 21.55
C PRO A 87 11.23 2.46 22.71
N GLU A 88 10.49 1.38 22.93
CA GLU A 88 10.79 0.39 23.97
C GLU A 88 12.09 -0.39 23.69
N VAL A 89 12.39 -0.63 22.42
CA VAL A 89 13.58 -1.40 22.00
C VAL A 89 14.83 -0.52 21.99
N GLY A 90 14.68 0.78 21.73
CA GLY A 90 15.75 1.79 21.81
C GLY A 90 16.85 1.66 20.75
N LYS A 91 16.66 0.81 19.74
CA LYS A 91 17.54 0.65 18.57
C LYS A 91 16.73 0.43 17.29
N PRO A 92 17.28 0.74 16.11
CA PRO A 92 16.58 0.54 14.84
C PRO A 92 16.20 -0.94 14.61
N GLY A 93 15.05 -1.17 13.97
CA GLY A 93 14.59 -2.52 13.59
C GLY A 93 15.51 -3.20 12.58
N PHE A 94 16.17 -2.41 11.72
CA PHE A 94 17.24 -2.83 10.83
C PHE A 94 18.22 -1.66 10.60
N THR A 95 19.40 -1.97 10.07
CA THR A 95 20.42 -0.98 9.73
C THR A 95 20.84 -1.14 8.27
N LEU A 96 21.03 0.00 7.61
CA LEU A 96 21.61 0.14 6.28
C LEU A 96 22.83 1.07 6.42
N GLU A 97 23.83 0.89 5.55
CA GLU A 97 24.89 1.88 5.42
C GLU A 97 24.33 3.21 4.87
N GLU A 98 25.06 4.32 5.03
CA GLU A 98 24.59 5.66 4.65
C GLU A 98 24.23 5.78 3.16
N ASP A 99 24.86 4.97 2.31
CA ASP A 99 24.63 4.93 0.87
C ASP A 99 23.87 3.67 0.43
N GLU A 100 23.11 3.03 1.33
CA GLU A 100 22.30 1.84 1.03
C GLU A 100 20.79 2.10 1.13
N ILE A 101 20.04 1.36 0.30
CA ILE A 101 18.58 1.27 0.31
C ILE A 101 18.15 -0.20 0.31
N GLU A 102 16.94 -0.46 0.78
CA GLU A 102 16.33 -1.79 0.79
C GLU A 102 14.93 -1.75 0.18
N PHE A 103 14.74 -2.43 -0.94
CA PHE A 103 13.45 -2.58 -1.60
C PHE A 103 12.65 -3.73 -0.99
N GLY A 104 11.34 -3.52 -0.91
CA GLY A 104 10.37 -4.47 -0.37
C GLY A 104 10.32 -4.47 1.15
N ILE A 105 10.64 -3.36 1.80
CA ILE A 105 10.64 -3.30 3.25
C ILE A 105 9.22 -3.26 3.81
N GLY A 106 8.99 -3.98 4.92
CA GLY A 106 7.69 -4.00 5.59
C GLY A 106 7.49 -2.84 6.57
N ILE A 107 6.24 -2.62 6.98
CA ILE A 107 5.84 -1.53 7.89
C ILE A 107 6.29 -1.73 9.35
N HIS A 108 6.82 -2.89 9.72
CA HIS A 108 7.44 -3.13 11.03
C HIS A 108 8.96 -3.35 10.93
N GLY A 109 9.57 -3.00 9.79
CA GLY A 109 10.99 -3.16 9.54
C GLY A 109 11.39 -4.59 9.16
N GLU A 110 10.44 -5.39 8.68
CA GLU A 110 10.72 -6.69 8.07
C GLU A 110 11.61 -6.50 6.84
N ALA A 111 12.59 -7.40 6.67
CA ALA A 111 13.57 -7.32 5.60
C ALA A 111 12.90 -7.32 4.21
N GLY A 112 13.56 -6.65 3.27
CA GLY A 112 13.16 -6.59 1.88
C GLY A 112 13.79 -7.70 1.04
N TYR A 113 13.52 -7.66 -0.26
CA TYR A 113 14.05 -8.65 -1.21
C TYR A 113 15.40 -8.22 -1.82
N LYS A 114 15.75 -6.92 -1.75
CA LYS A 114 16.96 -6.40 -2.41
C LYS A 114 17.54 -5.22 -1.66
N ARG A 115 18.81 -5.34 -1.26
CA ARG A 115 19.64 -4.23 -0.78
C ARG A 115 20.60 -3.79 -1.87
N GLU A 116 20.71 -2.49 -2.08
CA GLU A 116 21.64 -1.91 -3.05
C GLU A 116 22.07 -0.50 -2.66
N LYS A 117 22.96 0.10 -3.48
CA LYS A 117 23.38 1.47 -3.26
C LYS A 117 22.25 2.46 -3.55
N LEU A 118 22.16 3.53 -2.78
CA LEU A 118 21.22 4.62 -2.97
C LEU A 118 21.26 5.11 -4.42
N GLN A 119 20.10 5.06 -5.08
CA GLN A 119 19.92 5.49 -6.46
C GLN A 119 19.16 6.81 -6.53
N PRO A 120 19.24 7.54 -7.66
CA PRO A 120 18.33 8.64 -7.93
C PRO A 120 16.85 8.20 -7.85
N SER A 121 15.97 9.08 -7.39
CA SER A 121 14.52 8.85 -7.26
C SER A 121 13.91 8.18 -8.50
N LYS A 122 14.21 8.68 -9.71
CA LYS A 122 13.75 8.11 -10.98
C LYS A 122 14.10 6.64 -11.20
N GLU A 123 15.26 6.19 -10.72
CA GLU A 123 15.69 4.79 -10.87
C GLU A 123 14.96 3.91 -9.83
N MET A 124 14.79 4.41 -8.60
CA MET A 124 14.00 3.72 -7.58
C MET A 124 12.54 3.56 -8.03
N ALA A 125 11.94 4.61 -8.60
CA ALA A 125 10.59 4.56 -9.15
C ALA A 125 10.50 3.55 -10.31
N SER A 126 11.52 3.51 -11.19
CA SER A 126 11.57 2.54 -12.30
C SER A 126 11.65 1.09 -11.81
N GLU A 127 12.46 0.79 -10.80
CA GLU A 127 12.57 -0.54 -10.19
C GLU A 127 11.22 -0.98 -9.60
N MET A 128 10.59 -0.08 -8.82
CA MET A 128 9.32 -0.39 -8.16
C MET A 128 8.18 -0.57 -9.14
N LEU A 129 8.08 0.29 -10.16
CA LEU A 129 7.10 0.17 -11.23
C LEU A 129 7.34 -1.07 -12.09
N GLY A 130 8.59 -1.48 -12.30
CA GLY A 130 8.92 -2.72 -13.01
C GLY A 130 8.25 -3.94 -12.34
N LYS A 131 8.34 -4.04 -11.01
CA LYS A 131 7.67 -5.11 -10.26
C LYS A 131 6.15 -4.99 -10.29
N LEU A 132 5.60 -3.78 -10.12
CA LEU A 132 4.15 -3.57 -10.18
C LEU A 132 3.60 -3.90 -11.58
N LYS A 133 4.34 -3.57 -12.64
CA LYS A 133 4.01 -3.92 -14.02
C LYS A 133 3.88 -5.42 -14.22
N GLU A 134 4.85 -6.17 -13.71
CA GLU A 134 4.83 -7.64 -13.76
C GLU A 134 3.65 -8.20 -12.95
N ALA A 135 3.40 -7.67 -11.75
CA ALA A 135 2.31 -8.12 -10.88
C ALA A 135 0.92 -7.88 -11.50
N PHE A 136 0.70 -6.73 -12.13
CA PHE A 136 -0.56 -6.41 -12.79
C PHE A 136 -0.68 -6.97 -14.20
N ASN A 137 0.44 -7.31 -14.84
CA ASN A 137 0.51 -7.53 -16.29
C ASN A 137 -0.23 -6.41 -17.06
N TRP A 138 0.04 -5.15 -16.68
CA TRP A 138 -0.74 -4.02 -17.17
C TRP A 138 -0.52 -3.75 -18.65
N SER A 139 -1.51 -3.11 -19.27
CA SER A 139 -1.52 -2.75 -20.68
C SER A 139 -1.75 -1.26 -20.89
N ASP A 140 -1.34 -0.75 -22.05
CA ASP A 140 -1.63 0.61 -22.50
C ASP A 140 -3.13 0.92 -22.35
N GLY A 141 -3.45 2.05 -21.73
CA GLY A 141 -4.81 2.47 -21.44
C GLY A 141 -5.41 1.94 -20.12
N ASP A 142 -4.72 1.08 -19.37
CA ASP A 142 -5.17 0.71 -18.02
C ASP A 142 -5.22 1.95 -17.11
N GLU A 143 -6.23 1.99 -16.23
CA GLU A 143 -6.42 3.07 -15.26
C GLU A 143 -6.13 2.58 -13.83
N PHE A 144 -5.35 3.34 -13.08
CA PHE A 144 -5.00 3.03 -11.70
C PHE A 144 -5.25 4.20 -10.76
N ALA A 145 -5.71 3.94 -9.55
CA ALA A 145 -5.54 4.89 -8.45
C ALA A 145 -4.11 4.78 -7.92
N LEU A 146 -3.44 5.93 -7.81
CA LEU A 146 -2.04 6.03 -7.38
C LEU A 146 -1.96 6.62 -5.96
N LEU A 147 -1.29 5.91 -5.06
CA LEU A 147 -0.91 6.39 -3.74
C LEU A 147 0.61 6.31 -3.58
N VAL A 148 1.24 7.46 -3.38
CA VAL A 148 2.63 7.57 -2.89
C VAL A 148 2.56 7.86 -1.40
N ASN A 149 3.01 6.90 -0.60
CA ASN A 149 2.94 6.95 0.84
C ASN A 149 4.34 7.14 1.45
N GLY A 150 4.51 8.17 2.27
CA GLY A 150 5.72 8.32 3.07
C GLY A 150 5.71 7.38 4.28
N MET A 151 6.89 6.86 4.64
CA MET A 151 7.03 5.93 5.77
C MET A 151 7.16 6.64 7.13
N GLY A 152 7.04 7.97 7.16
CA GLY A 152 7.03 8.83 8.35
C GLY A 152 8.22 9.80 8.44
N GLY A 153 9.42 9.37 8.04
CA GLY A 153 10.65 10.18 8.09
C GLY A 153 11.04 10.89 6.79
N THR A 154 10.30 10.67 5.70
CA THR A 154 10.58 11.24 4.38
C THR A 154 9.88 12.59 4.21
N PRO A 155 10.60 13.70 3.94
CA PRO A 155 9.98 14.99 3.72
C PRO A 155 8.93 14.97 2.60
N LEU A 156 7.81 15.67 2.79
CA LEU A 156 6.74 15.76 1.79
C LEU A 156 7.25 16.22 0.41
N MET A 157 8.26 17.10 0.37
CA MET A 157 8.87 17.53 -0.89
C MET A 157 9.54 16.38 -1.66
N GLU A 158 10.17 15.44 -0.96
CA GLU A 158 10.82 14.26 -1.56
C GLU A 158 9.77 13.27 -2.04
N GLN A 159 8.66 13.11 -1.32
CA GLN A 159 7.51 12.33 -1.77
C GLN A 159 6.93 12.88 -3.08
N TYR A 160 6.83 14.21 -3.24
CA TYR A 160 6.39 14.83 -4.50
C TYR A 160 7.41 14.71 -5.64
N ILE A 161 8.71 14.67 -5.34
CA ILE A 161 9.75 14.36 -6.34
C ILE A 161 9.56 12.91 -6.85
N PHE A 162 9.41 11.97 -5.92
CA PHE A 162 9.18 10.56 -6.26
C PHE A 162 7.86 10.36 -7.03
N PHE A 163 6.81 11.07 -6.63
CA PHE A 163 5.53 11.09 -7.33
C PHE A 163 5.66 11.61 -8.77
N ASN A 164 6.40 12.70 -8.99
CA ASN A 164 6.69 13.20 -10.34
C ASN A 164 7.40 12.15 -11.20
N ASP A 165 8.44 11.52 -10.65
CA ASP A 165 9.18 10.48 -11.37
C ASP A 165 8.30 9.27 -11.69
N THR A 166 7.43 8.87 -10.75
CA THR A 166 6.45 7.80 -10.92
C THR A 166 5.46 8.12 -12.05
N LEU A 167 4.90 9.35 -12.06
CA LEU A 167 3.97 9.77 -13.10
C LEU A 167 4.62 9.75 -14.49
N ASN A 168 5.85 10.22 -14.63
CA ASN A 168 6.56 10.23 -15.92
C ASN A 168 6.73 8.81 -16.48
N HIS A 169 7.04 7.83 -15.61
CA HIS A 169 7.16 6.43 -16.02
C HIS A 169 5.81 5.81 -16.39
N LEU A 170 4.77 6.05 -15.59
CA LEU A 170 3.41 5.57 -15.89
C LEU A 170 2.88 6.14 -17.21
N GLU A 171 3.08 7.44 -17.45
CA GLU A 171 2.69 8.10 -18.70
C GLU A 171 3.46 7.54 -19.92
N ALA A 172 4.75 7.23 -19.76
CA ALA A 172 5.55 6.61 -20.81
C ALA A 172 5.08 5.19 -21.16
N ASP A 173 4.47 4.49 -20.20
CA ASP A 173 3.85 3.17 -20.37
C ASP A 173 2.38 3.24 -20.82
N GLY A 174 1.83 4.45 -21.03
CA GLY A 174 0.44 4.64 -21.46
C GLY A 174 -0.60 4.41 -20.36
N ILE A 175 -0.18 4.46 -19.11
CA ILE A 175 -1.02 4.21 -17.94
C ILE A 175 -1.67 5.50 -17.44
N GLN A 176 -2.97 5.44 -17.16
CA GLN A 176 -3.73 6.57 -16.65
C GLN A 176 -3.89 6.49 -15.13
N THR A 177 -3.86 7.65 -14.48
CA THR A 177 -4.02 7.76 -13.02
C THR A 177 -5.05 8.82 -12.64
N PRO A 178 -6.36 8.56 -12.80
CA PRO A 178 -7.39 9.56 -12.54
C PRO A 178 -7.57 9.88 -11.05
N PHE A 179 -7.12 9.00 -10.15
CA PHE A 179 -7.00 9.28 -8.72
C PHE A 179 -5.53 9.27 -8.30
N ARG A 180 -5.11 10.29 -7.55
CA ARG A 180 -3.72 10.47 -7.11
C ARG A 180 -3.69 11.00 -5.68
N LYS A 181 -2.82 10.42 -4.86
CA LYS A 181 -2.69 10.77 -3.44
C LYS A 181 -1.23 10.68 -3.01
N VAL A 182 -0.77 11.68 -2.24
CA VAL A 182 0.63 11.79 -1.78
C VAL A 182 0.64 12.27 -0.34
N GLY A 183 1.35 11.57 0.54
CA GLY A 183 1.48 11.94 1.95
C GLY A 183 1.78 10.76 2.87
N ASP A 184 1.75 11.01 4.17
CA ASP A 184 1.98 9.99 5.21
C ASP A 184 0.63 9.41 5.65
N TYR A 185 0.24 8.26 5.07
CA TYR A 185 -1.07 7.62 5.31
C TYR A 185 -0.95 6.33 6.12
N MET A 186 0.10 5.54 5.85
CA MET A 186 0.48 4.36 6.62
C MET A 186 2.00 4.40 6.85
N THR A 187 2.37 4.96 8.00
CA THR A 187 3.76 5.17 8.39
C THR A 187 4.35 3.98 9.15
N SER A 188 5.68 3.95 9.28
CA SER A 188 6.39 3.14 10.25
C SER A 188 7.25 4.04 11.14
N ILE A 189 6.62 4.66 12.14
CA ILE A 189 7.26 5.61 13.08
C ILE A 189 8.07 6.68 12.32
N GLU A 190 9.39 6.73 12.47
CA GLU A 190 10.30 7.67 11.82
C GLU A 190 11.07 7.08 10.63
N MET A 191 10.65 5.92 10.11
CA MET A 191 11.29 5.26 8.97
C MET A 191 11.40 6.23 7.79
N GLN A 192 12.60 6.34 7.22
CA GLN A 192 12.82 7.07 5.98
C GLN A 192 12.65 6.10 4.83
N GLY A 193 11.74 6.43 3.92
CA GLY A 193 11.31 5.57 2.83
C GLY A 193 10.00 6.05 2.21
N VAL A 194 9.63 5.42 1.11
CA VAL A 194 8.32 5.59 0.46
C VAL A 194 7.76 4.23 0.09
N SER A 195 6.44 4.11 0.04
CA SER A 195 5.76 3.04 -0.65
C SER A 195 4.92 3.57 -1.80
N LEU A 196 4.82 2.75 -2.84
CA LEU A 196 4.04 2.99 -4.03
C LEU A 196 2.92 1.96 -4.07
N THR A 197 1.69 2.43 -4.06
CA THR A 197 0.49 1.61 -4.16
C THR A 197 -0.26 1.97 -5.43
N LEU A 198 -0.62 0.95 -6.20
CA LEU A 198 -1.51 1.06 -7.34
C LEU A 198 -2.73 0.16 -7.12
N LEU A 199 -3.91 0.70 -7.41
CA LEU A 199 -5.17 -0.04 -7.43
C LEU A 199 -5.73 0.04 -8.85
N LYS A 200 -5.86 -1.10 -9.53
CA LYS A 200 -6.47 -1.14 -10.88
C LYS A 200 -7.94 -0.78 -10.76
N LEU A 201 -8.35 0.29 -11.43
CA LEU A 201 -9.71 0.83 -11.30
C LEU A 201 -10.72 -0.04 -12.04
N GLN A 202 -11.88 -0.19 -11.39
CA GLN A 202 -13.10 -0.73 -11.97
C GLN A 202 -14.15 0.40 -12.05
N ASP A 203 -15.21 0.21 -12.84
CA ASP A 203 -16.11 1.27 -13.30
C ASP A 203 -16.55 2.28 -12.21
N ASP A 204 -16.99 1.83 -11.03
CA ASP A 204 -17.53 2.69 -9.97
C ASP A 204 -16.52 3.05 -8.86
N TRP A 205 -15.30 2.52 -8.92
CA TRP A 205 -14.32 2.69 -7.83
C TRP A 205 -13.77 4.11 -7.75
N LEU A 206 -13.64 4.78 -8.90
CA LEU A 206 -13.22 6.18 -8.92
C LEU A 206 -14.22 7.08 -8.18
N ASP A 207 -15.52 6.81 -8.33
CA ASP A 207 -16.57 7.54 -7.62
C ASP A 207 -16.53 7.25 -6.11
N LEU A 208 -16.26 6.00 -5.72
CA LEU A 208 -16.12 5.62 -4.31
C LEU A 208 -14.89 6.26 -3.66
N LEU A 209 -13.77 6.36 -4.38
CA LEU A 209 -12.56 7.04 -3.91
C LEU A 209 -12.77 8.56 -3.73
N ASN A 210 -13.55 9.19 -4.60
CA ASN A 210 -13.82 10.63 -4.57
C ASN A 210 -14.98 11.05 -3.66
N GLU A 211 -15.72 10.11 -3.08
CA GLU A 211 -16.83 10.46 -2.20
C GLU A 211 -16.34 11.15 -0.90
N ASP A 212 -17.11 12.10 -0.38
CA ASP A 212 -16.69 12.92 0.76
C ASP A 212 -16.52 12.10 2.04
N VAL A 213 -15.48 12.37 2.81
CA VAL A 213 -15.24 11.78 4.13
C VAL A 213 -14.96 12.88 5.16
N ASP A 214 -15.33 12.62 6.41
CA ASP A 214 -14.94 13.42 7.56
C ASP A 214 -14.06 12.56 8.48
N THR A 215 -12.76 12.54 8.20
CA THR A 215 -11.76 11.77 8.93
C THR A 215 -10.46 12.58 9.05
N ILE A 216 -9.63 12.24 10.04
CA ILE A 216 -8.39 12.98 10.33
C ILE A 216 -7.31 12.76 9.27
N GLY A 217 -7.29 11.59 8.62
CA GLY A 217 -6.17 11.10 7.81
C GLY A 217 -6.54 10.69 6.39
N TRP A 218 -7.54 11.33 5.78
CA TRP A 218 -7.86 11.18 4.36
C TRP A 218 -7.58 12.46 3.60
#